data_AF-A0A4Q6XZX4-F1
#
_entry.id   AF-A0A4Q6XZX4-F1
#
_cell.length_a   1.000
_cell.length_b   1.000
_cell.length_c   1.000
_cell.angle_alpha   90.00
_cell.angle_beta   90.00
_cell.angle_gamma   90.00
#
_symmetry.space_group_name_H-M   'P 1'
#
loop_
_entity.id
_entity.type
_entity.pdbx_description
1 polymer ?
#
loop_
_entity_poly.entity_id
_entity_poly.type
_entity_poly.pdbx_seq_one_letter_code
_entity_poly.pdbx_strand_id
1 'polypeptide(L)'
;MKRLFLLFASLFALCNARSQELKLKESLSQNETSIVERRISNKALLQHTLNYAPLSYVSPPYLDVGNPKTAYILSADIMPQFVIGGEWMPIPIHLTPRFKARIFRNNLETNDTSLPVRTPSFMPGMTAHIPLQDYSKDTGKIKYASIAIFHHSNGQDGDEFNSDERINLYNGNFSTNYVEPAFHYRIRRFQSIGSTDCSDPEPNYSEYYFKLGMEKHFVTAEKLKSTYGDYRFNFTVNWIGVRNYCDMINKKQISSSYYREKHRIVFSSTFIAGNREGGLNDFNKRINVNINYNWRIPSSPNTALFLGTGYYGSDPYNIYYQQSYFFVHAGLSLGFFVTPNMIGLK
;
A
#
# COMPACT_ATOMS: atom_id res chain seq x y z
N MET A 1 -30.83 -10.27 -24.61
CA MET A 1 -30.00 -9.08 -24.84
C MET A 1 -30.73 -7.72 -24.81
N LYS A 2 -32.04 -7.62 -25.08
CA LYS A 2 -32.78 -6.33 -25.01
C LYS A 2 -33.37 -5.96 -23.63
N ARG A 3 -33.22 -6.80 -22.59
CA ARG A 3 -33.70 -6.50 -21.22
C ARG A 3 -32.62 -5.98 -20.25
N LEU A 4 -31.36 -5.93 -20.69
CA LEU A 4 -30.24 -5.40 -19.89
C LEU A 4 -30.02 -3.89 -20.10
N PHE A 5 -30.59 -3.31 -21.16
CA PHE A 5 -30.39 -1.91 -21.54
C PHE A 5 -31.38 -0.92 -20.89
N LEU A 6 -32.55 -1.42 -20.43
CA LEU A 6 -33.58 -0.58 -19.79
C LEU A 6 -33.36 -0.37 -18.29
N LEU A 7 -32.49 -1.16 -17.64
CA LEU A 7 -32.09 -0.95 -16.24
C LEU A 7 -31.02 0.14 -16.07
N PHE A 8 -30.30 0.49 -17.14
CA PHE A 8 -29.25 1.50 -17.11
C PHE A 8 -29.77 2.94 -17.30
N ALA A 9 -30.95 3.12 -17.90
CA ALA A 9 -31.53 4.44 -18.15
C ALA A 9 -32.23 5.05 -16.93
N SER A 10 -32.72 4.24 -15.98
CA SER A 10 -33.38 4.72 -14.76
C SER A 10 -32.41 5.09 -13.63
N LEU A 11 -31.12 4.76 -13.75
CA LEU A 11 -30.09 5.14 -12.77
C LEU A 11 -29.46 6.52 -13.03
N PHE A 12 -29.69 7.13 -14.19
CA PHE A 12 -29.09 8.43 -14.54
C PHE A 12 -29.95 9.64 -14.17
N ALA A 13 -31.21 9.46 -13.78
CA ALA A 13 -32.14 10.56 -13.51
C ALA A 13 -32.11 11.09 -12.05
N LEU A 14 -31.25 10.57 -11.18
CA LEU A 14 -31.11 11.04 -9.78
C LEU A 14 -29.80 11.80 -9.52
N CYS A 15 -29.05 12.12 -10.59
CA CYS A 15 -27.78 12.82 -10.49
C CYS A 15 -27.96 14.33 -10.70
N ASN A 16 -28.58 15.01 -9.74
CA ASN A 16 -28.37 16.45 -9.53
C ASN A 16 -28.97 16.88 -8.19
N ALA A 17 -28.15 16.86 -7.13
CA ALA A 17 -28.39 17.65 -5.93
C ALA A 17 -27.05 17.93 -5.25
N ARG A 18 -26.42 19.02 -5.69
CA ARG A 18 -25.23 19.62 -5.11
C ARG A 18 -25.69 20.61 -4.01
N SER A 19 -24.95 20.63 -2.90
CA SER A 19 -24.93 21.67 -1.83
C SER A 19 -26.11 21.80 -0.83
N GLN A 20 -26.54 20.72 -0.16
CA GLN A 20 -27.42 20.83 1.03
C GLN A 20 -27.11 19.86 2.18
N GLU A 21 -25.86 19.44 2.36
CA GLU A 21 -25.49 18.44 3.38
C GLU A 21 -25.69 18.93 4.84
N LEU A 22 -25.81 20.25 5.06
CA LEU A 22 -25.96 20.85 6.39
C LEU A 22 -27.40 21.23 6.78
N LYS A 23 -28.37 21.20 5.86
CA LYS A 23 -29.79 21.52 6.16
C LYS A 23 -30.71 20.31 6.16
N LEU A 24 -30.26 19.16 5.66
CA LEU A 24 -31.13 17.96 5.54
C LEU A 24 -31.36 17.26 6.89
N LYS A 25 -30.45 17.39 7.86
CA LYS A 25 -30.53 16.70 9.15
C LYS A 25 -31.75 17.07 10.00
N GLU A 26 -32.37 18.22 9.76
CA GLU A 26 -33.54 18.68 10.53
C GLU A 26 -34.89 18.11 10.03
N SER A 27 -34.92 17.38 8.91
CA SER A 27 -36.18 16.89 8.30
C SER A 27 -36.22 15.39 8.00
N LEU A 28 -35.15 14.64 8.29
CA LEU A 28 -35.06 13.22 7.97
C LEU A 28 -35.67 12.37 9.08
N SER A 29 -36.38 11.33 8.70
CA SER A 29 -36.79 10.28 9.63
C SER A 29 -35.55 9.60 10.24
N GLN A 30 -35.71 8.98 11.42
CA GLN A 30 -34.62 8.24 12.08
C GLN A 30 -34.00 7.15 11.16
N ASN A 31 -34.80 6.55 10.28
CA ASN A 31 -34.35 5.53 9.35
C ASN A 31 -33.52 6.12 8.19
N GLU A 32 -33.87 7.31 7.71
CA GLU A 32 -33.08 7.98 6.66
C GLU A 32 -31.75 8.50 7.20
N THR A 33 -31.74 8.97 8.45
CA THR A 33 -30.51 9.39 9.14
C THR A 33 -29.52 8.23 9.26
N SER A 34 -29.97 7.02 9.62
CA SER A 34 -29.11 5.85 9.75
C SER A 34 -28.52 5.37 8.41
N ILE A 35 -29.30 5.45 7.33
CA ILE A 35 -28.83 5.10 5.97
C ILE A 35 -27.74 6.08 5.52
N VAL A 36 -27.94 7.38 5.75
CA VAL A 36 -26.95 8.42 5.42
C VAL A 36 -25.66 8.22 6.21
N GLU A 37 -25.76 7.98 7.52
CA GLU A 37 -24.60 7.71 8.37
C GLU A 37 -23.82 6.48 7.91
N ARG A 38 -24.52 5.40 7.53
CA ARG A 38 -23.88 4.20 6.97
C ARG A 38 -23.15 4.50 5.66
N ARG A 39 -23.77 5.28 4.75
CA ARG A 39 -23.13 5.67 3.49
C ARG A 39 -21.87 6.50 3.71
N ILE A 40 -21.91 7.44 4.66
CA ILE A 40 -20.76 8.23 5.09
C ILE A 40 -19.67 7.31 5.67
N SER A 41 -20.05 6.35 6.52
CA SER A 41 -19.14 5.35 7.11
C SER A 41 -18.44 4.51 6.03
N ASN A 42 -19.19 3.99 5.05
CA ASN A 42 -18.67 3.20 3.94
C ASN A 42 -17.66 4.00 3.08
N LYS A 43 -18.01 5.24 2.73
CA LYS A 43 -17.15 6.14 1.96
C LYS A 43 -15.87 6.49 2.72
N ALA A 44 -16.00 6.77 4.02
CA ALA A 44 -14.86 7.05 4.88
C ALA A 44 -13.93 5.83 4.93
N LEU A 45 -14.45 4.61 5.15
CA LEU A 45 -13.65 3.39 5.14
C LEU A 45 -12.85 3.25 3.84
N LEU A 46 -13.50 3.39 2.68
CA LEU A 46 -12.84 3.35 1.36
C LEU A 46 -11.69 4.36 1.25
N GLN A 47 -11.92 5.62 1.65
CA GLN A 47 -10.88 6.65 1.61
C GLN A 47 -9.71 6.30 2.54
N HIS A 48 -10.00 5.70 3.70
CA HIS A 48 -8.99 5.28 4.65
C HIS A 48 -8.18 4.09 4.16
N THR A 49 -8.81 3.09 3.53
CA THR A 49 -8.07 1.94 2.97
C THR A 49 -7.16 2.37 1.83
N LEU A 50 -7.56 3.38 1.04
CA LEU A 50 -6.69 4.00 0.03
C LEU A 50 -5.49 4.73 0.66
N ASN A 51 -5.71 5.59 1.66
CA ASN A 51 -4.64 6.39 2.27
C ASN A 51 -3.51 5.54 2.89
N TYR A 52 -3.84 4.35 3.41
CA TYR A 52 -2.88 3.40 3.98
C TYR A 52 -2.54 2.23 3.07
N ALA A 53 -2.99 2.26 1.80
CA ALA A 53 -2.53 1.32 0.81
C ALA A 53 -1.00 1.45 0.66
N PRO A 54 -0.28 0.34 0.42
CA PRO A 54 1.16 0.39 0.19
C PRO A 54 1.49 1.32 -0.98
N LEU A 55 2.58 2.09 -0.84
CA LEU A 55 3.08 2.94 -1.90
C LEU A 55 3.92 2.12 -2.87
N SER A 56 3.74 2.38 -4.16
CA SER A 56 4.69 1.95 -5.17
C SER A 56 5.99 2.73 -5.00
N TYR A 57 7.12 2.18 -5.43
CA TYR A 57 8.35 2.94 -5.55
C TYR A 57 9.11 2.63 -6.82
N VAL A 58 9.90 3.60 -7.24
CA VAL A 58 10.94 3.48 -8.25
C VAL A 58 12.21 4.12 -7.72
N SER A 59 13.27 3.33 -7.63
CA SER A 59 14.60 3.77 -7.28
C SER A 59 15.47 3.84 -8.55
N PRO A 60 16.05 5.01 -8.87
CA PRO A 60 16.94 5.19 -10.01
C PRO A 60 18.32 4.56 -9.77
N PRO A 61 19.23 4.58 -10.76
CA PRO A 61 20.53 3.95 -10.62
C PRO A 61 21.29 4.46 -9.40
N TYR A 62 21.99 3.57 -8.70
CA TYR A 62 22.83 3.86 -7.52
C TYR A 62 22.08 4.30 -6.25
N LEU A 63 20.74 4.41 -6.30
CA LEU A 63 19.92 4.72 -5.13
C LEU A 63 19.17 3.49 -4.59
N ASP A 64 19.60 2.28 -4.92
CA ASP A 64 19.23 1.04 -4.24
C ASP A 64 20.53 0.25 -4.04
N VAL A 65 21.03 0.31 -2.80
CA VAL A 65 22.36 -0.20 -2.42
C VAL A 65 22.25 -1.17 -1.26
N GLY A 66 23.26 -2.03 -1.14
CA GLY A 66 23.39 -3.02 -0.07
C GLY A 66 22.93 -4.42 -0.43
N ASN A 67 22.29 -4.63 -1.59
CA ASN A 67 22.06 -5.99 -2.07
C ASN A 67 23.40 -6.70 -2.36
N PRO A 68 23.45 -8.05 -2.36
CA PRO A 68 24.68 -8.80 -2.60
C PRO A 68 25.24 -8.64 -4.02
N LYS A 69 24.46 -8.12 -4.97
CA LYS A 69 24.93 -7.82 -6.33
C LYS A 69 25.33 -6.33 -6.41
N THR A 70 25.84 -5.92 -7.56
CA THR A 70 26.07 -4.49 -7.84
C THR A 70 24.76 -3.70 -7.80
N ALA A 71 24.84 -2.43 -7.42
CA ALA A 71 23.67 -1.53 -7.35
C ALA A 71 22.87 -1.57 -8.65
N TYR A 72 21.55 -1.73 -8.53
CA TYR A 72 20.67 -1.84 -9.69
C TYR A 72 20.72 -0.59 -10.56
N ILE A 73 20.40 -0.76 -11.85
CA ILE A 73 20.13 0.39 -12.73
C ILE A 73 18.77 0.97 -12.38
N LEU A 74 17.81 0.11 -12.07
CA LEU A 74 16.51 0.52 -11.60
C LEU A 74 15.92 -0.59 -10.75
N SER A 75 15.30 -0.22 -9.65
CA SER A 75 14.56 -1.12 -8.77
C SER A 75 13.17 -0.54 -8.56
N ALA A 76 12.13 -1.33 -8.80
CA ALA A 76 10.76 -0.86 -8.72
C ALA A 76 9.86 -1.92 -8.09
N ASP A 77 8.93 -1.45 -7.26
CA ASP A 77 7.80 -2.20 -6.73
C ASP A 77 6.54 -1.41 -7.05
N ILE A 78 5.79 -1.86 -8.04
CA ILE A 78 4.64 -1.18 -8.60
C ILE A 78 3.38 -1.87 -8.08
N MET A 79 2.57 -1.11 -7.34
CA MET A 79 1.43 -1.61 -6.55
C MET A 79 0.16 -0.79 -6.85
N PRO A 80 -0.33 -0.78 -8.11
CA PRO A 80 -1.52 -0.03 -8.47
C PRO A 80 -2.74 -0.57 -7.72
N GLN A 81 -3.65 0.32 -7.30
CA GLN A 81 -4.89 -0.07 -6.62
C GLN A 81 -6.07 0.25 -7.52
N PHE A 82 -6.78 -0.78 -7.97
CA PHE A 82 -8.10 -0.63 -8.59
C PHE A 82 -9.15 -0.94 -7.53
N VAL A 83 -9.89 0.07 -7.11
CA VAL A 83 -10.76 -0.08 -5.93
C VAL A 83 -12.22 -0.06 -6.32
N ILE A 84 -12.96 -1.05 -5.82
CA ILE A 84 -14.41 -1.17 -5.92
C ILE A 84 -14.96 -0.88 -4.53
N GLY A 85 -15.80 0.14 -4.43
CA GLY A 85 -16.40 0.55 -3.17
C GLY A 85 -17.10 1.90 -3.29
N GLY A 86 -17.62 2.39 -2.18
CA GLY A 86 -18.22 3.71 -2.09
C GLY A 86 -19.35 3.76 -1.07
N GLU A 87 -20.19 4.77 -1.14
CA GLU A 87 -21.32 4.97 -0.21
C GLU A 87 -22.25 3.75 -0.15
N TRP A 88 -22.45 3.07 -1.28
CA TRP A 88 -23.37 1.94 -1.42
C TRP A 88 -22.79 0.60 -0.96
N MET A 89 -21.47 0.49 -0.77
CA MET A 89 -20.78 -0.77 -0.53
C MET A 89 -20.04 -0.75 0.82
N PRO A 90 -20.43 -1.59 1.80
CA PRO A 90 -19.84 -1.56 3.13
C PRO A 90 -18.44 -2.16 3.22
N ILE A 91 -18.05 -2.97 2.24
CA ILE A 91 -16.78 -3.69 2.21
C ILE A 91 -16.02 -3.24 0.97
N PRO A 92 -15.10 -2.26 1.03
CA PRO A 92 -14.30 -1.90 -0.13
C PRO A 92 -13.34 -3.04 -0.51
N ILE A 93 -13.16 -3.25 -1.81
CA ILE A 93 -12.32 -4.30 -2.38
C ILE A 93 -11.24 -3.64 -3.23
N HIS A 94 -9.98 -3.92 -2.93
CA HIS A 94 -8.83 -3.47 -3.69
C HIS A 94 -8.31 -4.60 -4.57
N LEU A 95 -8.29 -4.41 -5.89
CA LEU A 95 -7.58 -5.29 -6.83
C LEU A 95 -6.18 -4.71 -7.05
N THR A 96 -5.15 -5.52 -6.78
CA THR A 96 -3.75 -5.07 -6.82
C THR A 96 -2.93 -5.99 -7.72
N PRO A 97 -2.73 -5.66 -9.00
CA PRO A 97 -1.77 -6.35 -9.86
C PRO A 97 -0.35 -5.87 -9.56
N ARG A 98 0.19 -6.26 -8.40
CA ARG A 98 1.53 -5.83 -8.00
C ARG A 98 2.58 -6.47 -8.89
N PHE A 99 3.63 -5.72 -9.21
CA PHE A 99 4.79 -6.21 -9.94
C PHE A 99 6.06 -5.59 -9.36
N LYS A 100 7.10 -6.40 -9.21
CA LYS A 100 8.42 -5.94 -8.76
C LYS A 100 9.46 -6.33 -9.82
N ALA A 101 10.32 -5.39 -10.18
CA ALA A 101 11.42 -5.62 -11.11
C ALA A 101 12.70 -4.92 -10.65
N ARG A 102 13.83 -5.56 -10.95
CA ARG A 102 15.17 -5.03 -10.78
C ARG A 102 15.93 -5.21 -12.09
N ILE A 103 16.48 -4.13 -12.60
CA ILE A 103 17.37 -4.15 -13.76
C ILE A 103 18.80 -4.32 -13.23
N PHE A 104 19.37 -5.49 -13.48
CA PHE A 104 20.73 -5.81 -13.05
C PHE A 104 21.75 -5.07 -13.90
N ARG A 105 22.93 -4.80 -13.32
CA ARG A 105 24.08 -4.34 -14.09
C ARG A 105 24.80 -5.52 -14.70
N ASN A 106 25.59 -5.21 -15.73
CA ASN A 106 26.55 -6.14 -16.29
C ASN A 106 27.44 -6.67 -15.19
N ASN A 107 27.61 -7.98 -15.17
CA ASN A 107 28.56 -8.67 -14.32
C ASN A 107 29.51 -9.45 -15.23
N LEU A 108 30.68 -8.85 -15.45
CA LEU A 108 31.74 -9.39 -16.29
C LEU A 108 32.26 -10.74 -15.77
N GLU A 109 32.22 -10.97 -14.45
CA GLU A 109 32.63 -12.25 -13.85
C GLU A 109 31.69 -13.40 -14.26
N THR A 110 30.44 -13.08 -14.58
CA THR A 110 29.43 -14.06 -15.04
C THR A 110 29.11 -13.92 -16.52
N ASN A 111 29.92 -13.17 -17.28
CA ASN A 111 29.71 -12.85 -18.70
C ASN A 111 28.31 -12.28 -19.02
N ASP A 112 27.71 -11.54 -18.08
CA ASP A 112 26.43 -10.88 -18.27
C ASP A 112 26.64 -9.48 -18.86
N THR A 113 26.19 -9.28 -20.09
CA THR A 113 26.43 -8.07 -20.88
C THR A 113 25.16 -7.26 -21.19
N SER A 114 23.98 -7.73 -20.75
CA SER A 114 22.68 -7.29 -21.31
C SER A 114 21.76 -6.50 -20.36
N LEU A 115 22.25 -6.02 -19.21
CA LEU A 115 21.47 -5.32 -18.18
C LEU A 115 20.09 -5.96 -17.92
N PRO A 116 20.01 -7.28 -17.63
CA PRO A 116 18.75 -8.02 -17.71
C PRO A 116 17.81 -7.70 -16.55
N VAL A 117 16.53 -8.02 -16.74
CA VAL A 117 15.59 -8.27 -15.64
C VAL A 117 15.50 -9.78 -15.47
N ARG A 118 16.03 -10.30 -14.37
CA ARG A 118 16.00 -11.74 -14.07
C ARG A 118 14.91 -12.04 -13.07
N THR A 119 14.07 -13.03 -13.39
CA THR A 119 13.00 -13.55 -12.53
C THR A 119 12.23 -12.41 -11.83
N PRO A 120 11.45 -11.58 -12.54
CA PRO A 120 10.68 -10.52 -11.90
C PRO A 120 9.58 -11.10 -10.99
N SER A 121 9.01 -10.32 -10.07
CA SER A 121 7.90 -10.82 -9.24
C SER A 121 6.57 -10.29 -9.75
N PHE A 122 5.65 -11.18 -10.09
CA PHE A 122 4.25 -10.87 -10.36
C PHE A 122 3.43 -11.28 -9.14
N MET A 123 2.68 -10.32 -8.59
CA MET A 123 1.87 -10.48 -7.39
C MET A 123 0.43 -9.98 -7.58
N PRO A 124 -0.35 -10.51 -8.54
CA PRO A 124 -1.75 -10.13 -8.66
C PRO A 124 -2.58 -10.70 -7.51
N GLY A 125 -3.47 -9.89 -6.98
CA GLY A 125 -4.39 -10.31 -5.93
C GLY A 125 -5.46 -9.29 -5.61
N MET A 126 -6.19 -9.57 -4.54
CA MET A 126 -7.22 -8.71 -4.03
C MET A 126 -7.24 -8.66 -2.52
N THR A 127 -7.76 -7.56 -1.97
CA THR A 127 -7.97 -7.38 -0.54
C THR A 127 -9.38 -6.85 -0.30
N ALA A 128 -10.15 -7.55 0.54
CA ALA A 128 -11.43 -7.06 1.03
C ALA A 128 -11.27 -6.46 2.43
N HIS A 129 -11.86 -5.29 2.67
CA HIS A 129 -11.78 -4.58 3.95
C HIS A 129 -13.12 -4.57 4.66
N ILE A 130 -13.17 -5.05 5.89
CA ILE A 130 -14.40 -5.27 6.66
C ILE A 130 -14.40 -4.29 7.85
N PRO A 131 -15.36 -3.35 7.93
CA PRO A 131 -15.45 -2.45 9.08
C PRO A 131 -15.72 -3.25 10.36
N LEU A 132 -15.02 -2.92 11.44
CA LEU A 132 -15.28 -3.48 12.77
C LEU A 132 -16.09 -2.52 13.65
N GLN A 133 -16.17 -1.26 13.24
CA GLN A 133 -16.96 -0.21 13.87
C GLN A 133 -17.33 0.81 12.79
N ASP A 134 -18.46 1.49 12.97
CA ASP A 134 -18.79 2.63 12.13
C ASP A 134 -17.84 3.80 12.37
N TYR A 135 -17.64 4.60 11.32
CA TYR A 135 -16.84 5.81 11.42
C TYR A 135 -17.59 6.87 12.23
N SER A 136 -16.99 7.30 13.34
CA SER A 136 -17.40 8.49 14.09
C SER A 136 -16.33 9.57 13.96
N LYS A 137 -16.73 10.75 13.46
CA LYS A 137 -15.88 11.93 13.36
C LYS A 137 -15.32 12.35 14.73
N ASP A 138 -16.13 12.21 15.78
CA ASP A 138 -15.81 12.67 17.14
C ASP A 138 -14.66 11.89 17.77
N THR A 139 -14.57 10.58 17.48
CA THR A 139 -13.53 9.73 18.06
C THR A 139 -12.19 9.84 17.35
N GLY A 140 -12.17 10.27 16.07
CA GLY A 140 -10.99 10.28 15.22
C GLY A 140 -10.34 8.89 15.02
N LYS A 141 -11.05 7.81 15.37
CA LYS A 141 -10.55 6.42 15.39
C LYS A 141 -11.25 5.59 14.33
N ILE A 142 -10.52 4.66 13.72
CA ILE A 142 -11.08 3.66 12.81
C ILE A 142 -10.46 2.31 13.08
N LYS A 143 -11.30 1.27 13.08
CA LYS A 143 -10.90 -0.14 13.17
C LYS A 143 -11.55 -0.92 12.03
N TYR A 144 -10.76 -1.73 11.34
CA TYR A 144 -11.26 -2.64 10.31
C TYR A 144 -10.38 -3.88 10.25
N ALA A 145 -10.94 -4.97 9.77
CA ALA A 145 -10.20 -6.16 9.37
C ALA A 145 -10.01 -6.16 7.85
N SER A 146 -9.07 -6.95 7.37
CA SER A 146 -8.99 -7.28 5.94
C SER A 146 -8.64 -8.74 5.73
N ILE A 147 -8.99 -9.24 4.55
CA ILE A 147 -8.55 -10.53 4.04
C ILE A 147 -8.00 -10.29 2.65
N ALA A 148 -6.72 -10.58 2.47
CA ALA A 148 -6.04 -10.52 1.19
C ALA A 148 -5.83 -11.93 0.61
N ILE A 149 -5.90 -12.07 -0.70
CA ILE A 149 -5.48 -13.28 -1.44
C ILE A 149 -4.67 -12.87 -2.65
N PHE A 150 -3.50 -13.47 -2.79
CA PHE A 150 -2.52 -13.11 -3.80
C PHE A 150 -1.85 -14.35 -4.38
N HIS A 151 -1.62 -14.31 -5.68
CA HIS A 151 -0.68 -15.19 -6.35
C HIS A 151 0.67 -14.49 -6.41
N HIS A 152 1.78 -15.17 -6.13
CA HIS A 152 3.14 -14.63 -6.25
C HIS A 152 3.98 -15.59 -7.08
N SER A 153 4.34 -15.17 -8.29
CA SER A 153 5.21 -15.95 -9.17
C SER A 153 6.27 -15.09 -9.85
N ASN A 154 7.17 -15.74 -10.59
CA ASN A 154 8.15 -15.04 -11.43
C ASN A 154 8.00 -15.28 -12.94
N GLY A 155 7.02 -16.09 -13.34
CA GLY A 155 6.73 -16.41 -14.74
C GLY A 155 7.84 -17.17 -15.45
N GLN A 156 8.72 -17.85 -14.71
CA GLN A 156 9.75 -18.73 -15.27
C GLN A 156 9.36 -20.21 -15.12
N ASP A 157 9.93 -21.07 -15.96
CA ASP A 157 9.66 -22.50 -16.04
C ASP A 157 10.91 -23.38 -15.86
N GLY A 158 12.09 -22.79 -15.62
CA GLY A 158 13.31 -23.54 -15.34
C GLY A 158 13.30 -24.20 -13.95
N ASP A 159 14.19 -25.16 -13.74
CA ASP A 159 14.35 -25.80 -12.43
C ASP A 159 14.66 -24.78 -11.33
N GLU A 160 14.03 -24.95 -10.16
CA GLU A 160 14.22 -24.07 -9.00
C GLU A 160 15.66 -24.07 -8.46
N PHE A 161 16.37 -25.19 -8.67
CA PHE A 161 17.74 -25.41 -8.25
C PHE A 161 18.61 -25.80 -9.44
N ASN A 162 19.85 -25.33 -9.43
CA ASN A 162 20.87 -25.78 -10.39
C ASN A 162 21.35 -27.19 -10.02
N SER A 163 22.19 -27.78 -10.86
CA SER A 163 22.82 -29.09 -10.62
C SER A 163 23.71 -29.15 -9.36
N ASP A 164 24.13 -27.99 -8.84
CA ASP A 164 24.92 -27.86 -7.61
C ASP A 164 24.06 -27.62 -6.35
N GLU A 165 22.74 -27.85 -6.45
CA GLU A 165 21.73 -27.66 -5.39
C GLU A 165 21.57 -26.21 -4.91
N ARG A 166 22.22 -25.23 -5.55
CA ARG A 166 21.98 -23.82 -5.26
C ARG A 166 20.73 -23.34 -6.00
N ILE A 167 20.06 -22.34 -5.44
CA ILE A 167 18.91 -21.71 -6.10
C ILE A 167 19.30 -21.17 -7.49
N ASN A 168 18.48 -21.48 -8.48
CA ASN A 168 18.61 -20.97 -9.83
C ASN A 168 18.06 -19.54 -9.95
N LEU A 169 18.92 -18.55 -9.73
CA LEU A 169 18.59 -17.12 -9.85
C LEU A 169 18.53 -16.61 -11.30
N TYR A 170 18.74 -17.47 -12.30
CA TYR A 170 18.76 -17.09 -13.71
C TYR A 170 17.38 -17.22 -14.35
N ASN A 171 16.83 -18.43 -14.35
CA ASN A 171 15.51 -18.76 -14.91
C ASN A 171 14.73 -19.76 -14.03
N GLY A 172 15.10 -19.92 -12.76
CA GLY A 172 14.41 -20.87 -11.89
C GLY A 172 12.97 -20.49 -11.61
N ASN A 173 12.09 -21.48 -11.57
CA ASN A 173 10.68 -21.31 -11.28
C ASN A 173 10.46 -20.80 -9.85
N PHE A 174 9.52 -19.88 -9.69
CA PHE A 174 9.02 -19.49 -8.38
C PHE A 174 7.52 -19.25 -8.49
N SER A 175 6.75 -19.92 -7.63
CA SER A 175 5.31 -19.71 -7.50
C SER A 175 4.85 -20.07 -6.09
N THR A 176 3.97 -19.27 -5.53
CA THR A 176 3.23 -19.52 -4.30
C THR A 176 1.95 -18.68 -4.31
N ASN A 177 0.92 -19.11 -3.60
CA ASN A 177 -0.22 -18.26 -3.29
C ASN A 177 -0.22 -17.97 -1.80
N TYR A 178 -0.81 -16.85 -1.39
CA TYR A 178 -0.98 -16.58 0.03
C TYR A 178 -2.32 -15.94 0.34
N VAL A 179 -2.78 -16.16 1.57
CA VAL A 179 -3.90 -15.47 2.19
C VAL A 179 -3.39 -14.71 3.40
N GLU A 180 -3.84 -13.46 3.58
CA GLU A 180 -3.47 -12.61 4.72
C GLU A 180 -4.73 -12.01 5.38
N PRO A 181 -5.28 -12.63 6.44
CA PRO A 181 -6.09 -11.90 7.40
C PRO A 181 -5.24 -10.86 8.13
N ALA A 182 -5.78 -9.64 8.28
CA ALA A 182 -5.13 -8.58 9.03
C ALA A 182 -6.11 -7.70 9.82
N PHE A 183 -5.63 -7.19 10.95
CA PHE A 183 -6.31 -6.16 11.73
C PHE A 183 -5.67 -4.80 11.50
N HIS A 184 -6.50 -3.77 11.42
CA HIS A 184 -6.10 -2.39 11.16
C HIS A 184 -6.69 -1.45 12.20
N TYR A 185 -5.86 -0.52 12.67
CA TYR A 185 -6.28 0.55 13.57
C TYR A 185 -5.66 1.87 13.19
N ARG A 186 -6.45 2.94 13.27
CA ARG A 186 -6.04 4.31 12.96
C ARG A 186 -6.52 5.25 14.05
N ILE A 187 -5.67 6.18 14.45
CA ILE A 187 -6.03 7.32 15.30
C ILE A 187 -5.52 8.64 14.71
N ARG A 188 -6.38 9.65 14.69
CA ARG A 188 -6.04 11.03 14.33
C ARG A 188 -5.81 11.87 15.59
N ARG A 189 -4.77 12.71 15.58
CA ARG A 189 -4.49 13.69 16.63
C ARG A 189 -4.35 15.08 16.02
N PHE A 190 -5.25 15.97 16.39
CA PHE A 190 -5.20 17.38 15.98
C PHE A 190 -4.12 18.14 16.77
N GLN A 191 -3.52 19.12 16.12
CA GLN A 191 -2.48 20.01 16.64
C GLN A 191 -3.01 21.44 16.61
N SER A 192 -2.65 22.26 17.59
CA SER A 192 -3.18 23.62 17.75
C SER A 192 -2.74 24.63 16.69
N ILE A 193 -1.64 24.37 15.98
CA ILE A 193 -1.09 25.29 14.98
C ILE A 193 -1.70 24.95 13.61
N GLY A 194 -2.68 25.71 13.14
CA GLY A 194 -3.14 25.75 11.74
C GLY A 194 -2.29 26.73 10.90
N SER A 195 -2.55 26.85 9.59
CA SER A 195 -1.93 27.92 8.81
C SER A 195 -2.52 29.27 9.23
N THR A 196 -1.70 30.18 9.77
CA THR A 196 -2.13 31.52 10.19
C THR A 196 -2.47 32.44 9.03
N ASP A 197 -2.15 32.03 7.80
CA ASP A 197 -2.34 32.84 6.59
C ASP A 197 -3.73 32.65 5.95
N CYS A 198 -4.48 31.64 6.42
CA CYS A 198 -5.83 31.35 5.96
C CYS A 198 -6.87 32.09 6.81
N SER A 199 -7.94 32.58 6.17
CA SER A 199 -9.08 33.20 6.84
C SER A 199 -9.98 32.18 7.57
N ASP A 200 -9.89 30.90 7.21
CA ASP A 200 -10.58 29.75 7.79
C ASP A 200 -9.58 28.67 8.25
N PRO A 201 -8.67 28.99 9.20
CA PRO A 201 -7.59 28.10 9.57
C PRO A 201 -8.13 26.86 10.29
N GLU A 202 -7.89 25.68 9.72
CA GLU A 202 -8.16 24.43 10.43
C GLU A 202 -6.88 23.90 11.11
N PRO A 203 -6.99 23.21 12.26
CA PRO A 203 -5.85 22.64 12.94
C PRO A 203 -5.16 21.59 12.06
N ASN A 204 -3.83 21.64 12.02
CA ASN A 204 -3.02 20.54 11.47
C ASN A 204 -3.31 19.24 12.23
N TYR A 205 -3.05 18.08 11.62
CA TYR A 205 -3.19 16.82 12.34
C TYR A 205 -2.14 15.80 11.94
N SER A 206 -1.93 14.84 12.83
CA SER A 206 -1.16 13.63 12.56
C SER A 206 -2.08 12.42 12.58
N GLU A 207 -1.80 11.46 11.71
CA GLU A 207 -2.44 10.15 11.76
C GLU A 207 -1.41 9.10 12.15
N TYR A 208 -1.83 8.21 13.04
CA TYR A 208 -1.09 7.03 13.43
C TYR A 208 -1.90 5.82 13.00
N TYR A 209 -1.28 4.95 12.24
CA TYR A 209 -1.91 3.75 11.72
C TYR A 209 -1.09 2.52 12.08
N PHE A 210 -1.79 1.42 12.30
CA PHE A 210 -1.28 0.13 12.73
C PHE A 210 -1.92 -0.98 11.89
N LYS A 211 -1.11 -1.92 11.41
CA LYS A 211 -1.54 -3.18 10.81
C LYS A 211 -0.82 -4.34 11.50
N LEU A 212 -1.59 -5.37 11.83
CA LEU A 212 -1.07 -6.68 12.20
C LEU A 212 -1.70 -7.73 11.28
N GLY A 213 -0.89 -8.47 10.54
CA GLY A 213 -1.33 -9.48 9.58
C GLY A 213 -0.59 -10.79 9.70
N MET A 214 -1.20 -11.87 9.24
CA MET A 214 -0.57 -13.18 9.14
C MET A 214 -0.77 -13.74 7.73
N GLU A 215 0.31 -13.89 6.97
CA GLU A 215 0.29 -14.58 5.68
C GLU A 215 0.44 -16.07 5.90
N LYS A 216 -0.41 -16.86 5.22
CA LYS A 216 -0.22 -18.29 5.05
C LYS A 216 -0.04 -18.59 3.57
N HIS A 217 1.10 -19.17 3.22
CA HIS A 217 1.43 -19.61 1.88
C HIS A 217 0.86 -20.99 1.58
N PHE A 218 0.42 -21.20 0.35
CA PHE A 218 -0.12 -22.47 -0.14
C PHE A 218 0.14 -22.61 -1.64
N VAL A 219 0.15 -23.86 -2.14
CA VAL A 219 0.48 -24.15 -3.55
C VAL A 219 1.85 -23.54 -3.94
N THR A 220 2.80 -23.60 -2.99
CA THR A 220 4.20 -23.25 -3.23
C THR A 220 4.85 -24.30 -4.12
N ALA A 221 5.72 -23.89 -5.04
CA ALA A 221 6.53 -24.77 -5.87
C ALA A 221 7.20 -25.86 -5.01
N GLU A 222 7.14 -27.11 -5.48
CA GLU A 222 7.37 -28.28 -4.62
C GLU A 222 8.76 -28.28 -3.99
N LYS A 223 9.80 -27.98 -4.79
CA LYS A 223 11.19 -27.93 -4.30
C LYS A 223 11.45 -26.78 -3.31
N LEU A 224 10.57 -25.76 -3.25
CA LEU A 224 10.73 -24.60 -2.36
C LEU A 224 10.02 -24.77 -1.01
N LYS A 225 9.09 -25.72 -0.86
CA LYS A 225 8.25 -25.89 0.34
C LYS A 225 9.08 -26.08 1.63
N SER A 226 10.22 -26.77 1.55
CA SER A 226 11.07 -27.05 2.71
C SER A 226 11.93 -25.85 3.13
N THR A 227 12.07 -24.83 2.28
CA THR A 227 13.08 -23.78 2.44
C THR A 227 12.52 -22.35 2.46
N TYR A 228 11.29 -22.13 1.96
CA TYR A 228 10.71 -20.79 1.80
C TYR A 228 10.14 -20.18 3.10
N GLY A 229 9.54 -21.02 3.96
CA GLY A 229 8.78 -20.60 5.13
C GLY A 229 7.34 -20.23 4.80
N ASP A 230 6.39 -21.04 5.26
CA ASP A 230 4.99 -20.95 4.84
C ASP A 230 4.15 -19.92 5.60
N TYR A 231 4.69 -19.34 6.68
CA TYR A 231 3.97 -18.40 7.52
C TYR A 231 4.75 -17.10 7.66
N ARG A 232 4.06 -15.95 7.55
CA ARG A 232 4.65 -14.64 7.82
C ARG A 232 3.79 -13.82 8.74
N PHE A 233 4.38 -13.24 9.77
CA PHE A 233 3.72 -12.31 10.67
C PHE A 233 4.16 -10.91 10.31
N ASN A 234 3.22 -10.11 9.81
CA ASN A 234 3.47 -8.76 9.32
C ASN A 234 3.01 -7.74 10.34
N PHE A 235 3.86 -6.76 10.59
CA PHE A 235 3.61 -5.62 11.44
C PHE A 235 3.91 -4.35 10.67
N THR A 236 2.98 -3.40 10.66
CA THR A 236 3.18 -2.09 10.03
C THR A 236 2.70 -0.98 10.94
N VAL A 237 3.52 0.05 11.10
CA VAL A 237 3.16 1.29 11.80
C VAL A 237 3.44 2.45 10.88
N ASN A 238 2.44 3.31 10.69
CA ASN A 238 2.56 4.50 9.86
C ASN A 238 2.31 5.75 10.71
N TRP A 239 3.12 6.77 10.49
CA TRP A 239 2.86 8.13 10.93
C TRP A 239 2.71 9.03 9.70
N ILE A 240 1.61 9.79 9.64
CA ILE A 240 1.33 10.72 8.54
C ILE A 240 1.11 12.11 9.11
N GLY A 241 1.94 13.06 8.68
CA GLY A 241 1.79 14.48 9.00
C GLY A 241 0.98 15.21 7.93
N VAL A 242 -0.19 15.71 8.32
CA VAL A 242 -1.11 16.45 7.44
C VAL A 242 -1.15 17.91 7.86
N ARG A 243 -1.02 18.79 6.87
CA ARG A 243 -1.06 20.24 7.07
C ARG A 243 -2.28 20.85 6.39
N ASN A 244 -2.83 21.89 6.98
CA ASN A 244 -3.85 22.74 6.39
C ASN A 244 -3.18 23.82 5.52
N TYR A 245 -3.71 24.03 4.32
CA TYR A 245 -3.24 24.97 3.32
C TYR A 245 -4.42 25.78 2.79
N CYS A 246 -4.15 26.94 2.19
CA CYS A 246 -5.12 27.68 1.39
C CYS A 246 -4.40 28.29 0.18
N ASP A 247 -5.12 28.46 -0.92
CA ASP A 247 -4.56 29.08 -2.12
C ASP A 247 -4.71 30.61 -2.03
N MET A 248 -3.60 31.31 -2.29
CA MET A 248 -3.49 32.76 -2.16
C MET A 248 -3.06 33.38 -3.49
N ILE A 249 -3.77 34.42 -3.95
CA ILE A 249 -3.37 35.28 -5.08
C ILE A 249 -3.31 36.71 -4.57
N ASN A 250 -2.17 37.39 -4.73
CA ASN A 250 -1.97 38.77 -4.25
C ASN A 250 -2.34 38.95 -2.76
N LYS A 251 -1.98 37.99 -1.91
CA LYS A 251 -2.31 37.94 -0.47
C LYS A 251 -3.82 37.86 -0.15
N LYS A 252 -4.67 37.56 -1.15
CA LYS A 252 -6.09 37.26 -0.94
C LYS A 252 -6.33 35.77 -1.12
N GLN A 253 -7.02 35.18 -0.16
CA GLN A 253 -7.44 33.79 -0.23
C GLN A 253 -8.49 33.61 -1.34
N ILE A 254 -8.23 32.66 -2.24
CA ILE A 254 -9.11 32.37 -3.38
C ILE A 254 -9.92 31.07 -3.19
N SER A 255 -9.52 30.23 -2.23
CA SER A 255 -10.19 28.96 -1.92
C SER A 255 -10.26 28.75 -0.42
N SER A 256 -11.30 28.07 0.06
CA SER A 256 -11.35 27.51 1.41
C SER A 256 -10.09 26.70 1.73
N SER A 257 -9.74 26.63 3.00
CA SER A 257 -8.60 25.84 3.42
C SER A 257 -8.82 24.35 3.14
N TYR A 258 -7.73 23.63 2.92
CA TYR A 258 -7.73 22.22 2.56
C TYR A 258 -6.55 21.50 3.20
N TYR A 259 -6.77 20.25 3.59
CA TYR A 259 -5.72 19.40 4.12
C TYR A 259 -4.79 18.86 3.04
N ARG A 260 -3.55 18.56 3.40
CA ARG A 260 -2.63 17.90 2.48
C ARG A 260 -1.56 17.16 3.28
N GLU A 261 -1.34 15.90 2.95
CA GLU A 261 -0.20 15.16 3.46
C GLU A 261 1.11 15.84 3.05
N LYS A 262 2.02 16.00 4.02
CA LYS A 262 3.37 16.54 3.77
C LYS A 262 4.45 15.49 4.00
N HIS A 263 4.28 14.68 5.05
CA HIS A 263 5.26 13.69 5.48
C HIS A 263 4.57 12.37 5.82
N ARG A 264 5.22 11.26 5.47
CA ARG A 264 4.81 9.92 5.91
C ARG A 264 6.02 9.08 6.27
N ILE A 265 5.98 8.47 7.45
CA ILE A 265 6.94 7.47 7.91
C ILE A 265 6.20 6.14 7.98
N VAL A 266 6.76 5.10 7.36
CA VAL A 266 6.23 3.74 7.37
C VAL A 266 7.31 2.83 7.94
N PHE A 267 7.04 2.24 9.09
CA PHE A 267 7.82 1.14 9.64
C PHE A 267 7.11 -0.17 9.33
N SER A 268 7.83 -1.16 8.80
CA SER A 268 7.32 -2.49 8.52
C SER A 268 8.29 -3.55 9.03
N SER A 269 7.76 -4.58 9.66
CA SER A 269 8.51 -5.75 10.09
C SER A 269 7.77 -7.02 9.71
N THR A 270 8.51 -8.02 9.25
CA THR A 270 7.97 -9.34 8.93
C THR A 270 8.81 -10.40 9.62
N PHE A 271 8.16 -11.30 10.35
CA PHE A 271 8.79 -12.52 10.86
C PHE A 271 8.33 -13.74 10.06
N ILE A 272 9.27 -14.57 9.62
CA ILE A 272 9.06 -15.72 8.75
C ILE A 272 9.19 -17.01 9.56
N ALA A 273 8.08 -17.73 9.66
CA ALA A 273 7.97 -18.99 10.38
C ALA A 273 7.73 -20.17 9.42
N GLY A 274 7.79 -21.38 9.96
CA GLY A 274 7.72 -22.63 9.20
C GLY A 274 9.08 -23.15 8.75
N ASN A 275 9.03 -24.16 7.88
CA ASN A 275 10.20 -24.89 7.39
C ASN A 275 11.14 -23.95 6.62
N ARG A 276 12.40 -23.94 7.03
CA ARG A 276 13.49 -23.17 6.41
C ARG A 276 14.79 -23.93 6.66
N GLU A 277 15.72 -23.85 5.73
CA GLU A 277 17.09 -24.33 5.97
C GLU A 277 17.68 -23.63 7.20
N GLY A 278 18.35 -24.39 8.09
CA GLY A 278 18.91 -23.87 9.35
C GLY A 278 17.94 -23.79 10.53
N GLY A 279 16.65 -24.09 10.36
CA GLY A 279 15.68 -24.15 11.47
C GLY A 279 15.48 -22.79 12.18
N LEU A 280 15.25 -22.79 13.50
CA LEU A 280 15.08 -21.56 14.29
C LEU A 280 16.41 -20.82 14.60
N ASN A 281 17.55 -21.48 14.36
CA ASN A 281 18.87 -20.92 14.66
C ASN A 281 19.27 -19.79 13.67
N ASP A 282 18.68 -19.78 12.48
CA ASP A 282 18.85 -18.73 11.47
C ASP A 282 17.84 -17.57 11.65
N PHE A 283 17.70 -17.08 12.89
CA PHE A 283 16.74 -16.03 13.24
C PHE A 283 16.92 -14.74 12.42
N ASN A 284 18.18 -14.35 12.16
CA ASN A 284 18.49 -13.22 11.30
C ASN A 284 17.91 -13.39 9.88
N LYS A 285 17.89 -14.60 9.31
CA LYS A 285 17.31 -14.86 7.98
C LYS A 285 15.77 -14.92 7.99
N ARG A 286 15.14 -14.81 9.16
CA ARG A 286 13.68 -14.89 9.34
C ARG A 286 13.04 -13.54 9.57
N ILE A 287 13.80 -12.47 9.68
CA ILE A 287 13.28 -11.13 9.96
C ILE A 287 13.57 -10.18 8.82
N ASN A 288 12.54 -9.51 8.34
CA ASN A 288 12.67 -8.33 7.49
C ASN A 288 12.24 -7.10 8.27
N VAL A 289 13.02 -6.03 8.23
CA VAL A 289 12.70 -4.73 8.82
C VAL A 289 12.92 -3.66 7.77
N ASN A 290 11.98 -2.73 7.64
CA ASN A 290 12.06 -1.61 6.71
C ASN A 290 11.46 -0.36 7.34
N ILE A 291 12.16 0.77 7.23
CA ILE A 291 11.62 2.09 7.50
C ILE A 291 11.70 2.94 6.23
N ASN A 292 10.59 3.57 5.84
CA ASN A 292 10.53 4.48 4.70
C ASN A 292 10.00 5.84 5.15
N TYR A 293 10.75 6.88 4.86
CA TYR A 293 10.31 8.27 4.94
C TYR A 293 9.92 8.76 3.55
N ASN A 294 8.74 9.38 3.45
CA ASN A 294 8.20 9.94 2.22
C ASN A 294 7.91 11.42 2.46
N TRP A 295 8.48 12.26 1.61
CA TRP A 295 8.18 13.69 1.54
C TRP A 295 7.39 13.97 0.27
N ARG A 296 6.12 14.30 0.43
CA ARG A 296 5.24 14.53 -0.72
C ARG A 296 5.67 15.79 -1.47
N ILE A 297 5.86 15.65 -2.78
CA ILE A 297 6.25 16.77 -3.64
C ILE A 297 5.09 17.77 -3.68
N PRO A 298 5.33 19.08 -3.44
CA PRO A 298 4.33 20.12 -3.62
C PRO A 298 3.68 20.06 -5.01
N SER A 299 2.41 20.42 -5.11
CA SER A 299 1.57 20.29 -6.33
C SER A 299 1.37 18.89 -6.92
N SER A 300 2.15 17.86 -6.56
CA SER A 300 1.86 16.48 -7.01
C SER A 300 0.70 15.85 -6.22
N PRO A 301 -0.31 15.26 -6.89
CA PRO A 301 -1.42 14.58 -6.21
C PRO A 301 -0.99 13.26 -5.56
N ASN A 302 -0.05 12.54 -6.17
CA ASN A 302 0.23 11.13 -5.88
C ASN A 302 1.72 10.75 -5.84
N THR A 303 2.64 11.73 -5.83
CA THR A 303 4.10 11.50 -5.85
C THR A 303 4.80 12.09 -4.64
N ALA A 304 5.75 11.34 -4.10
CA ALA A 304 6.68 11.80 -3.07
C ALA A 304 8.12 11.41 -3.44
N LEU A 305 9.08 12.16 -2.90
CA LEU A 305 10.44 11.65 -2.74
C LEU A 305 10.44 10.71 -1.54
N PHE A 306 11.16 9.60 -1.63
CA PHE A 306 11.32 8.69 -0.50
C PHE A 306 12.79 8.37 -0.22
N LEU A 307 13.05 8.06 1.04
CA LEU A 307 14.28 7.44 1.54
C LEU A 307 13.86 6.29 2.44
N GLY A 308 14.34 5.09 2.15
CA GLY A 308 14.13 3.90 2.94
C GLY A 308 15.42 3.22 3.33
N THR A 309 15.36 2.48 4.42
CA THR A 309 16.48 1.66 4.89
C THR A 309 15.97 0.51 5.74
N GLY A 310 16.77 -0.53 5.86
CA GLY A 310 16.43 -1.66 6.70
C GLY A 310 17.31 -2.86 6.46
N TYR A 311 16.75 -4.01 6.80
CA TYR A 311 17.40 -5.30 6.69
C TYR A 311 16.41 -6.31 6.12
N TYR A 312 16.83 -7.01 5.07
CA TYR A 312 16.16 -8.21 4.62
C TYR A 312 16.90 -9.41 5.18
N GLY A 313 16.27 -10.18 6.06
CA GLY A 313 16.67 -11.55 6.37
C GLY A 313 16.30 -12.50 5.24
N SER A 314 15.23 -12.18 4.51
CA SER A 314 14.78 -12.91 3.33
C SER A 314 14.34 -11.92 2.27
N ASP A 315 15.08 -11.84 1.16
CA ASP A 315 14.75 -10.91 0.08
C ASP A 315 13.33 -11.15 -0.46
N PRO A 316 12.43 -10.14 -0.42
CA PRO A 316 11.06 -10.29 -0.92
C PRO A 316 10.97 -10.39 -2.46
N TYR A 317 12.09 -10.38 -3.18
CA TYR A 317 12.14 -10.59 -4.63
C TYR A 317 12.15 -12.09 -4.96
N ASN A 318 10.98 -12.74 -4.82
CA ASN A 318 10.70 -14.13 -5.23
C ASN A 318 11.80 -15.16 -4.89
N ILE A 319 12.48 -15.70 -5.90
CA ILE A 319 13.49 -16.76 -5.85
C ILE A 319 14.75 -16.33 -5.09
N TYR A 320 14.95 -15.03 -4.87
CA TYR A 320 16.06 -14.49 -4.09
C TYR A 320 15.86 -14.62 -2.56
N TYR A 321 14.78 -15.25 -2.08
CA TYR A 321 14.40 -15.30 -0.66
C TYR A 321 15.47 -15.83 0.31
N GLN A 322 16.49 -16.56 -0.15
CA GLN A 322 17.62 -16.99 0.68
C GLN A 322 18.66 -15.88 0.94
N GLN A 323 18.62 -14.78 0.18
CA GLN A 323 19.55 -13.67 0.37
C GLN A 323 19.16 -12.81 1.56
N SER A 324 20.17 -12.41 2.32
CA SER A 324 20.03 -11.52 3.47
C SER A 324 21.01 -10.37 3.39
N TYR A 325 20.55 -9.14 3.60
CA TYR A 325 21.38 -7.95 3.48
C TYR A 325 20.73 -6.70 4.08
N PHE A 326 21.55 -5.75 4.49
CA PHE A 326 21.11 -4.38 4.79
C PHE A 326 20.94 -3.61 3.51
N PHE A 327 19.96 -2.72 3.46
CA PHE A 327 19.73 -1.89 2.30
C PHE A 327 19.49 -0.43 2.68
N VAL A 328 19.83 0.43 1.72
CA VAL A 328 19.40 1.83 1.68
C VAL A 328 18.90 2.07 0.27
N HIS A 329 17.71 2.66 0.17
CA HIS A 329 17.17 3.02 -1.14
C HIS A 329 16.43 4.35 -1.10
N ALA A 330 16.48 5.10 -2.19
CA ALA A 330 15.83 6.38 -2.34
C ALA A 330 15.29 6.56 -3.75
N GLY A 331 14.31 7.43 -3.94
CA GLY A 331 13.74 7.66 -5.26
C GLY A 331 12.36 8.30 -5.18
N LEU A 332 11.46 7.84 -6.05
CA LEU A 332 10.07 8.30 -6.11
C LEU A 332 9.14 7.24 -5.55
N SER A 333 8.23 7.64 -4.68
CA SER A 333 7.10 6.82 -4.28
C SER A 333 5.80 7.35 -4.87
N LEU A 334 4.93 6.43 -5.26
CA LEU A 334 3.70 6.70 -5.99
C LEU A 334 2.53 6.00 -5.30
N GLY A 335 1.42 6.71 -5.11
CA GLY A 335 0.22 6.13 -4.55
C GLY A 335 -0.71 7.16 -3.93
N PHE A 336 -1.55 6.70 -3.01
CA PHE A 336 -2.55 7.53 -2.37
C PHE A 336 -1.97 8.24 -1.15
N PHE A 337 -1.79 9.55 -1.30
CA PHE A 337 -1.47 10.45 -0.20
C PHE A 337 -2.77 11.05 0.34
N VAL A 338 -2.82 11.31 1.65
CA VAL A 338 -3.97 11.95 2.27
C VAL A 338 -4.19 13.29 1.57
N THR A 339 -5.30 13.34 0.84
CA THR A 339 -5.79 14.51 0.13
C THR A 339 -7.28 14.61 0.41
N PRO A 340 -7.79 15.82 0.68
CA PRO A 340 -9.18 16.02 1.05
C PRO A 340 -10.11 15.69 -0.12
N ASN A 341 -9.64 15.80 -1.37
CA ASN A 341 -10.51 15.81 -2.55
C ASN A 341 -9.92 15.08 -3.76
N MET A 342 -9.78 13.75 -3.70
CA MET A 342 -9.55 13.00 -4.95
C MET A 342 -10.82 12.84 -5.80
N ILE A 343 -12.00 13.20 -5.28
CA ILE A 343 -13.25 13.21 -6.04
C ILE A 343 -14.05 14.44 -5.62
N GLY A 344 -13.83 15.54 -6.34
CA GLY A 344 -14.69 16.73 -6.51
C GLY A 344 -15.85 16.99 -5.55
N LEU A 345 -15.63 17.01 -4.24
CA LEU A 345 -16.67 17.33 -3.24
C LEU A 345 -16.15 18.41 -2.30
N LYS A 346 -16.59 19.65 -2.55
CA LYS A 346 -16.76 20.66 -1.50
C LYS A 346 -18.14 20.48 -0.90
#